data_AF-A0A2R4NWK4-F1
#
_entry.id   AF-A0A2R4NWK4-F1
#
_cell.length_a   1.000
_cell.length_b   1.000
_cell.length_c   1.000
_cell.angle_alpha   90.00
_cell.angle_beta   90.00
_cell.angle_gamma   90.00
#
_symmetry.space_group_name_H-M   'P 1'
#
loop_
_entity.id
_entity.type
_entity.pdbx_description
1 polymer ?
#
loop_
_entity_poly.entity_id
_entity_poly.type
_entity_poly.pdbx_seq_one_letter_code
_entity_poly.pdbx_strand_id
1 'polypeptide(L)'
;MKLFLSILLISSPAFSVSSSTNENIPVPAIALVSEAACIRSYSVKEHTACIKLVESSIVKAYWAGKMRQFCRSPFNKSAGKDRQCREVKMLSRALDEMSSRYLEE
;
A
#
# COMPACT_ATOMS: atom_id res chain seq x y z
N MET A 1 -36.06 -13.01 -37.86
CA MET A 1 -34.93 -13.80 -37.33
C MET A 1 -33.74 -13.49 -38.22
N LYS A 2 -32.68 -12.78 -37.86
CA LYS A 2 -31.85 -12.87 -36.65
C LYS A 2 -31.25 -11.48 -36.34
N LEU A 3 -31.62 -10.94 -35.18
CA LEU A 3 -30.91 -9.88 -34.47
C LEU A 3 -29.59 -10.48 -33.92
N PHE A 4 -28.44 -10.33 -34.56
CA PHE A 4 -27.14 -10.63 -33.92
C PHE A 4 -25.97 -9.97 -34.68
N LEU A 5 -25.94 -8.64 -34.80
CA LEU A 5 -24.79 -7.95 -35.41
C LEU A 5 -24.33 -6.70 -34.66
N SER A 6 -24.52 -6.64 -33.34
CA SER A 6 -24.21 -5.43 -32.56
C SER A 6 -23.48 -5.67 -31.23
N ILE A 7 -22.90 -6.86 -31.00
CA ILE A 7 -22.24 -7.19 -29.71
C ILE A 7 -20.74 -7.51 -29.90
N LEU A 8 -20.12 -6.98 -30.95
CA LEU A 8 -18.69 -7.21 -31.26
C LEU A 8 -17.80 -5.99 -30.95
N LEU A 9 -18.14 -5.21 -29.92
CA LEU A 9 -17.39 -3.98 -29.56
C LEU A 9 -17.08 -3.80 -28.06
N ILE A 10 -17.34 -4.80 -27.20
CA ILE A 10 -17.12 -4.63 -25.75
C ILE A 10 -16.44 -5.86 -25.15
N SER A 11 -15.23 -6.19 -25.60
CA SER A 11 -14.37 -7.12 -24.85
C SER A 11 -12.90 -6.92 -25.19
N SER A 12 -12.41 -5.69 -25.12
CA SER A 12 -11.00 -5.48 -24.81
C SER A 12 -10.90 -5.46 -23.29
N PRO A 13 -10.41 -6.51 -22.61
CA PRO A 13 -10.00 -6.32 -21.23
C PRO A 13 -8.89 -5.28 -21.29
N ALA A 14 -9.16 -4.09 -20.75
CA ALA A 14 -8.12 -3.16 -20.43
C ALA A 14 -7.24 -3.85 -19.38
N PHE A 15 -6.24 -4.60 -19.84
CA PHE A 15 -5.12 -4.99 -19.04
C PHE A 15 -4.45 -3.68 -18.63
N SER A 16 -4.87 -3.15 -17.48
CA SER A 16 -4.10 -2.16 -16.74
C SER A 16 -2.79 -2.85 -16.38
N VAL A 17 -1.82 -2.73 -17.27
CA VAL A 17 -0.41 -2.95 -16.94
C VAL A 17 -0.08 -1.87 -15.92
N SER A 18 -0.24 -2.24 -14.66
CA SER A 18 0.33 -1.57 -13.51
C SER A 18 1.84 -1.63 -13.68
N SER A 19 2.42 -0.71 -14.45
CA SER A 19 3.87 -0.50 -14.42
C SER A 19 4.20 -0.24 -12.96
N SER A 20 5.01 -1.11 -12.34
CA SER A 20 5.52 -0.88 -11.00
C SER A 20 6.14 0.51 -11.04
N THR A 21 5.50 1.47 -10.39
CA THR A 21 6.08 2.78 -10.15
C THR A 21 7.41 2.49 -9.47
N ASN A 22 8.51 2.68 -10.19
CA ASN A 22 9.86 2.62 -9.65
C ASN A 22 10.05 3.85 -8.77
N GLU A 23 9.17 4.02 -7.77
CA GLU A 23 9.38 4.92 -6.67
C GLU A 23 10.50 4.30 -5.85
N ASN A 24 11.56 5.07 -5.61
CA ASN A 24 12.66 4.68 -4.74
C ASN A 24 12.14 4.52 -3.31
N ILE A 25 11.49 3.39 -3.03
CA ILE A 25 11.31 2.92 -1.68
C ILE A 25 12.72 2.74 -1.14
N PRO A 26 13.08 3.32 0.01
CA PRO A 26 14.42 3.21 0.57
C PRO A 26 14.64 1.80 1.13
N VAL A 27 14.69 0.79 0.24
CA VAL A 27 14.91 -0.63 0.54
C VAL A 27 16.10 -0.83 1.49
N PRO A 28 17.23 -0.10 1.35
CA PRO A 28 18.34 -0.21 2.29
C PRO A 28 17.96 0.17 3.73
N ALA A 29 17.10 1.18 3.92
CA ALA A 29 16.65 1.59 5.25
C ALA A 29 15.64 0.59 5.84
N ILE A 30 14.74 0.05 5.02
CA ILE A 30 13.75 -0.96 5.45
C ILE A 30 14.45 -2.22 5.94
N ALA A 31 15.49 -2.68 5.23
CA ALA A 31 16.27 -3.83 5.63
C ALA A 31 16.95 -3.62 7.00
N LEU A 32 17.54 -2.44 7.23
CA LEU A 32 18.18 -2.10 8.51
C LEU A 32 17.17 -2.06 9.67
N VAL A 33 16.00 -1.46 9.47
CA VAL A 33 14.94 -1.41 10.49
C VAL A 33 14.42 -2.82 10.80
N SER A 34 14.24 -3.64 9.77
CA SER A 34 13.75 -5.00 9.95
C SER A 34 14.73 -5.84 10.76
N GLU A 35 16.03 -5.75 10.44
CA GLU A 35 17.10 -6.43 11.17
C GLU A 35 17.21 -5.95 12.63
N ALA A 36 16.96 -4.66 12.89
CA ALA A 36 16.95 -4.12 14.25
C ALA A 36 15.71 -4.52 15.06
N ALA A 37 14.56 -4.71 14.41
CA ALA A 37 13.30 -5.05 15.05
C ALA A 37 13.17 -6.55 15.40
N CYS A 38 13.89 -7.42 14.70
CA CYS A 38 13.81 -8.86 14.87
C CYS A 38 14.88 -9.39 15.84
N ILE A 39 14.49 -10.31 16.73
CA ILE A 39 15.39 -10.86 17.74
C ILE A 39 16.35 -11.87 17.09
N ARG A 40 17.66 -11.63 17.22
CA ARG A 40 18.71 -12.49 16.63
C ARG A 40 18.77 -13.91 17.18
N SER A 41 18.21 -14.16 18.35
CA SER A 41 18.15 -15.50 18.97
C SER A 41 16.99 -16.38 18.46
N TYR A 42 16.11 -15.84 17.61
CA TYR A 42 15.09 -16.63 16.94
C TYR A 42 15.69 -17.73 16.08
N SER A 43 14.96 -18.82 15.90
CA SER A 43 15.32 -19.80 14.88
C SER A 43 15.37 -19.12 13.51
N VAL A 44 16.16 -19.65 12.58
CA VAL A 44 16.31 -19.07 11.23
C VAL A 44 14.96 -18.84 10.54
N LYS A 45 13.99 -19.75 10.75
CA LYS A 45 12.64 -19.65 10.19
C LYS A 45 11.84 -18.51 10.82
N GLU A 46 11.87 -18.39 12.15
CA GLU A 46 11.18 -17.32 12.89
C GLU A 46 11.79 -15.96 12.61
N HIS A 47 13.11 -15.86 12.54
CA HIS A 47 13.81 -14.64 12.17
C HIS A 47 13.41 -14.18 10.76
N THR A 48 13.43 -15.09 9.79
CA THR A 48 13.01 -14.79 8.41
C THR A 48 11.55 -14.37 8.33
N ALA A 49 10.66 -15.03 9.10
CA ALA A 49 9.25 -14.65 9.14
C ALA A 49 9.05 -13.26 9.75
N CYS A 50 9.77 -12.94 10.83
CA CYS A 50 9.78 -11.62 11.44
C CYS A 50 10.21 -10.54 10.44
N ILE A 51 11.36 -10.71 9.78
CA ILE A 51 11.85 -9.75 8.76
C ILE A 51 10.79 -9.50 7.70
N LYS A 52 10.23 -10.57 7.10
CA LYS A 52 9.19 -10.44 6.07
C LYS A 52 7.94 -9.71 6.56
N LEU A 53 7.52 -9.97 7.80
CA LEU A 53 6.36 -9.30 8.40
C LEU A 53 6.63 -7.80 8.62
N VAL A 54 7.82 -7.45 9.11
CA VAL A 54 8.23 -6.06 9.33
C VAL A 54 8.33 -5.32 8.00
N GLU A 55 9.06 -5.86 7.02
CA GLU A 55 9.20 -5.29 5.68
C GLU A 55 7.82 -5.07 5.02
N SER A 56 6.95 -6.09 5.04
CA SER A 56 5.58 -5.99 4.51
C SER A 56 4.79 -4.89 5.21
N SER A 57 4.92 -4.75 6.53
CA SER A 57 4.19 -3.74 7.31
C SER A 57 4.67 -2.33 6.97
N ILE A 58 5.99 -2.13 6.84
CA ILE A 58 6.58 -0.84 6.45
C ILE A 58 6.12 -0.44 5.04
N VAL A 59 6.13 -1.36 4.08
CA VAL A 59 5.68 -1.09 2.70
C VAL A 59 4.19 -0.73 2.68
N LYS A 60 3.34 -1.43 3.42
CA LYS A 60 1.91 -1.11 3.53
C LYS A 60 1.69 0.26 4.16
N ALA A 61 2.43 0.61 5.21
CA ALA A 61 2.35 1.91 5.86
C ALA A 61 2.78 3.05 4.92
N TYR A 62 3.87 2.87 4.16
CA TYR A 62 4.32 3.79 3.13
C TYR A 62 3.21 4.10 2.12
N TRP A 63 2.60 3.06 1.55
CA TRP A 63 1.52 3.22 0.57
C TRP A 63 0.26 3.82 1.18
N ALA A 64 -0.08 3.50 2.43
CA ALA A 64 -1.19 4.14 3.13
C ALA A 64 -0.97 5.66 3.27
N GLY A 65 0.25 6.09 3.59
CA GLY A 65 0.65 7.49 3.63
C GLY A 65 0.54 8.19 2.27
N LYS A 66 1.09 7.58 1.21
CA LYS A 66 1.02 8.11 -0.17
C LYS A 66 -0.43 8.22 -0.66
N MET A 67 -1.22 7.18 -0.43
CA MET A 67 -2.64 7.17 -0.79
C MET A 67 -3.44 8.19 0.03
N ARG A 68 -3.08 8.47 1.28
CA ARG A 68 -3.71 9.54 2.07
C ARG A 68 -3.55 10.91 1.40
N GLN A 69 -2.37 11.20 0.84
CA GLN A 69 -2.11 12.45 0.11
C GLN A 69 -3.01 12.54 -1.14
N PHE A 70 -3.10 11.45 -1.91
CA PHE A 70 -4.04 11.34 -3.02
C PHE A 70 -5.50 11.59 -2.57
N CYS A 71 -5.88 10.99 -1.43
CA CYS A 71 -7.21 11.08 -0.85
C CYS A 71 -7.57 12.46 -0.29
N ARG A 72 -6.58 13.27 0.10
CA ARG A 72 -6.74 14.66 0.54
C ARG A 72 -6.73 15.67 -0.60
N SER A 73 -6.16 15.31 -1.77
CA SER A 73 -6.07 16.23 -2.91
C SER A 73 -7.46 16.68 -3.41
N PRO A 74 -7.73 17.99 -3.51
CA PRO A 74 -8.99 18.52 -4.05
C PRO A 74 -9.11 18.34 -5.56
N PHE A 75 -8.00 18.06 -6.26
CA PHE A 75 -7.93 17.92 -7.71
C PHE A 75 -8.29 16.50 -8.19
N ASN A 76 -8.22 15.50 -7.31
CA ASN A 76 -8.50 14.11 -7.66
C ASN A 76 -9.98 13.74 -7.48
N LYS A 77 -10.95 14.58 -7.88
CA LYS A 77 -12.38 14.27 -7.69
C LYS A 77 -12.87 13.26 -8.76
N SER A 78 -12.67 11.97 -8.53
CA SER A 78 -13.34 10.92 -9.31
C SER A 78 -14.57 10.37 -8.58
N ALA A 79 -15.59 9.96 -9.34
CA ALA A 79 -16.73 9.22 -8.78
C ALA A 79 -16.21 7.91 -8.13
N GLY A 80 -16.49 7.73 -6.84
CA GLY A 80 -16.04 6.55 -6.08
C GLY A 80 -14.76 6.75 -5.27
N LYS A 81 -14.06 7.90 -5.40
CA LYS A 81 -12.89 8.23 -4.58
C LYS A 81 -13.18 8.15 -3.08
N ASP A 82 -14.31 8.68 -2.63
CA ASP A 82 -14.61 8.69 -1.19
C ASP A 82 -14.76 7.29 -0.60
N ARG A 83 -15.23 6.32 -1.40
CA ARG A 83 -15.29 4.92 -0.99
C ARG A 83 -13.90 4.31 -0.91
N GLN A 84 -13.08 4.49 -1.95
CA GLN A 84 -11.68 4.00 -1.98
C GLN A 84 -10.81 4.63 -0.89
N CYS A 85 -11.06 5.91 -0.57
CA CYS A 85 -10.28 6.68 0.39
C CYS A 85 -10.72 6.50 1.84
N ARG A 86 -11.87 5.88 2.12
CA ARG A 86 -12.36 5.70 3.48
C ARG A 86 -11.40 4.85 4.31
N GLU A 87 -11.03 3.69 3.78
CA GLU A 87 -10.13 2.74 4.44
C GLU A 87 -8.72 3.29 4.57
N VAL A 88 -8.19 3.92 3.51
CA VAL A 88 -6.89 4.58 3.53
C VAL A 88 -6.82 5.68 4.59
N LYS A 89 -7.86 6.52 4.70
CA LYS A 89 -7.92 7.58 5.73
C LYS A 89 -7.94 6.97 7.13
N MET A 90 -8.70 5.90 7.35
CA MET A 90 -8.74 5.19 8.63
C MET A 90 -7.36 4.61 8.99
N LEU A 91 -6.75 3.86 8.08
CA LEU A 91 -5.43 3.26 8.28
C LEU A 91 -4.35 4.32 8.54
N SER A 92 -4.34 5.40 7.76
CA SER A 92 -3.36 6.48 7.95
C SER A 92 -3.51 7.22 9.28
N ARG A 93 -4.74 7.35 9.82
CA ARG A 93 -4.96 7.95 11.14
C ARG A 93 -4.44 7.05 12.25
N ALA A 94 -4.66 5.74 12.16
CA ALA A 94 -4.12 4.79 13.12
C ALA A 94 -2.59 4.80 13.11
N LEU A 95 -1.96 4.89 11.93
CA LEU A 95 -0.51 5.03 11.78
C LEU A 95 0.01 6.34 12.41
N ASP A 96 -0.66 7.47 12.20
CA ASP A 96 -0.30 8.74 12.84
C ASP A 96 -0.37 8.65 14.37
N GLU A 97 -1.44 8.05 14.92
CA GLU A 97 -1.63 7.90 16.36
C GLU A 97 -0.59 6.96 16.98
N MET A 98 -0.24 5.87 16.31
CA MET A 98 0.86 5.03 16.74
C MET A 98 2.17 5.82 16.73
N SER A 99 2.45 6.55 15.64
CA SER A 99 3.68 7.34 15.51
C SER A 99 3.79 8.43 16.58
N SER A 100 2.70 9.11 16.95
CA SER A 100 2.75 10.18 17.95
C SER A 100 3.16 9.65 19.32
N ARG A 101 2.73 8.44 19.67
CA ARG A 101 3.11 7.79 20.95
C ARG A 101 4.58 7.40 21.03
N TYR A 102 5.26 7.24 19.89
CA TYR A 102 6.68 6.87 19.83
C TYR A 102 7.62 8.05 19.57
N LEU A 103 7.10 9.22 19.16
CA LEU A 103 7.89 10.42 18.88
C LEU A 103 7.85 11.44 20.05
N GLU A 104 7.16 11.13 21.13
CA GLU A 104 7.09 11.95 22.36
C GLU A 104 8.16 11.58 23.41
N GLU A 105 9.17 10.78 23.06
CA GLU A 105 10.40 10.55 23.85
C GLU A 105 11.57 11.40 23.33
#